data_AF-A0A920LRZ6-F1
#
_entry.id   AF-A0A920LRZ6-F1
#
_cell.length_a   1.000
_cell.length_b   1.000
_cell.length_c   1.000
_cell.angle_alpha   90.00
_cell.angle_beta   90.00
_cell.angle_gamma   90.00
#
_symmetry.space_group_name_H-M   'P 1'
#
loop_
_entity.id
_entity.type
_entity.pdbx_description
1 polymer ?
#
loop_
_entity_poly.entity_id
_entity_poly.type
_entity_poly.pdbx_seq_one_letter_code
_entity_poly.pdbx_strand_id
1 'polypeptide(L)'
;MRLIPFLFVICALPLCITLFWLSPEYALLVWANILLIPFFFLGIFDFYQKKSPVLRNYPIIGRLRFLLQEIRPQIRQYFIEAEDEEVPYSRQQHSMVTERSKAKDGTLPFGTLQGVYDIEHVWINHSLTPMTIENNDFRIHVGGEKSGYKISIINISGTSFGAVSAQVIESFNKGAFYRWFCSQYR
;
A
#
# COMPACT_ATOMS: atom_id res chain seq x y z
N MET A 1 20.20 4.88 15.95
CA MET A 1 20.35 3.76 14.99
C MET A 1 21.00 4.16 13.65
N ARG A 2 20.64 5.30 13.05
CA ARG A 2 21.20 5.79 11.77
C ARG A 2 22.73 5.76 11.66
N LEU A 3 23.45 6.12 12.73
CA LEU A 3 24.93 6.25 12.72
C LEU A 3 25.69 5.01 13.21
N ILE A 4 24.97 4.02 13.77
CA ILE A 4 25.56 2.80 14.35
C ILE A 4 26.45 2.05 13.34
N PRO A 5 26.02 1.79 12.09
CA PRO A 5 26.88 1.04 11.15
C PRO A 5 28.15 1.83 10.79
N PHE A 6 28.08 3.15 10.69
CA PHE A 6 29.25 3.98 10.38
C PHE A 6 30.25 4.00 11.54
N LEU A 7 29.75 4.12 12.77
CA LEU A 7 30.59 4.12 13.97
C LEU A 7 31.30 2.77 14.13
N PHE A 8 30.60 1.66 13.85
CA PHE A 8 31.19 0.32 13.84
C PHE A 8 32.35 0.20 12.84
N VAL A 9 32.17 0.66 11.59
CA VAL A 9 33.25 0.59 10.58
C VAL A 9 34.44 1.48 10.96
N ILE A 10 34.18 2.71 11.44
CA ILE A 10 35.23 3.65 11.85
C ILE A 10 36.06 3.10 13.01
N CYS A 11 35.47 2.35 13.93
CA CYS A 11 36.20 1.68 15.01
C CYS A 11 36.88 0.38 14.57
N ALA A 12 36.23 -0.41 13.70
CA ALA A 12 36.73 -1.72 13.27
C ALA A 12 37.96 -1.61 12.35
N LEU A 13 37.99 -0.64 11.43
CA LEU A 13 39.11 -0.43 10.50
C LEU A 13 40.47 -0.25 11.21
N PRO A 14 40.64 0.73 12.13
CA PRO A 14 41.92 0.93 12.82
C PRO A 14 42.25 -0.24 13.76
N LEU A 15 41.24 -0.85 14.39
CA LEU A 15 41.42 -2.01 15.26
C LEU A 15 41.99 -3.23 14.49
N CYS A 16 41.47 -3.52 13.30
CA CYS A 16 41.98 -4.60 12.47
C CYS A 16 43.42 -4.34 11.99
N ILE A 17 43.75 -3.08 11.70
CA ILE A 17 45.10 -2.69 11.28
C ILE A 17 46.08 -2.83 12.45
N THR A 18 45.73 -2.36 13.65
CA THR A 18 46.63 -2.46 14.82
C THR A 18 46.86 -3.90 15.24
N LEU A 19 45.84 -4.76 15.22
CA LEU A 19 45.96 -6.19 15.56
C LEU A 19 46.87 -6.95 14.59
N PHE A 20 46.86 -6.59 13.30
CA PHE A 20 47.75 -7.17 12.30
C PHE A 20 49.23 -6.85 12.60
N TRP A 21 49.53 -5.63 13.02
CA TRP A 21 50.89 -5.22 13.40
C TRP A 21 51.39 -5.89 14.68
N LEU A 22 50.51 -6.15 15.65
CA LEU A 22 50.83 -6.84 16.91
C LEU A 22 51.07 -8.35 16.70
N SER A 23 50.34 -8.96 15.78
CA SER A 23 50.25 -10.42 15.66
C SER A 23 49.76 -10.80 14.26
N PRO A 24 50.66 -11.26 13.36
CA PRO A 24 50.31 -11.56 11.97
C PRO A 24 49.28 -12.70 11.78
N GLU A 25 49.03 -13.50 12.83
CA GLU A 25 48.02 -14.55 12.85
C GLU A 25 46.59 -14.05 12.60
N TYR A 26 46.31 -12.76 12.83
CA TYR A 26 45.02 -12.14 12.55
C TYR A 26 44.88 -11.60 11.11
N ALA A 27 45.70 -12.06 10.16
CA ALA A 27 45.62 -11.65 8.75
C ALA A 27 44.21 -11.77 8.15
N LEU A 28 43.42 -12.76 8.57
CA LEU A 28 42.02 -12.93 8.15
C LEU A 28 41.13 -11.72 8.48
N LEU A 29 41.36 -11.02 9.59
CA LEU A 29 40.62 -9.81 9.95
C LEU A 29 40.98 -8.63 9.04
N VAL A 30 42.18 -8.60 8.47
CA VAL A 30 42.56 -7.60 7.47
C VAL A 30 41.78 -7.82 6.18
N TRP A 31 41.66 -9.08 5.73
CA TRP A 31 40.84 -9.43 4.56
C TRP A 31 39.36 -9.08 4.76
N ALA A 32 38.83 -9.13 5.98
CA ALA A 32 37.47 -8.69 6.27
C ALA A 32 37.22 -7.20 5.95
N ASN A 33 38.25 -6.35 5.95
CA ASN A 33 38.12 -4.94 5.57
C ASN A 33 37.74 -4.77 4.09
N ILE A 34 38.11 -5.72 3.23
CA ILE A 34 37.72 -5.72 1.82
C ILE A 34 36.20 -5.80 1.67
N LEU A 35 35.51 -6.47 2.59
CA LEU A 35 34.04 -6.49 2.65
C LEU A 35 33.48 -5.27 3.37
N LEU A 36 34.08 -4.83 4.48
CA LEU A 36 33.57 -3.70 5.28
C LEU A 36 33.57 -2.36 4.53
N ILE A 37 34.61 -2.07 3.75
CA ILE A 37 34.77 -0.82 3.00
C ILE A 37 33.62 -0.59 1.98
N PRO A 38 33.28 -1.52 1.07
CA PRO A 38 32.17 -1.31 0.13
C PRO A 38 30.82 -1.20 0.84
N PHE A 39 30.60 -1.93 1.94
CA PHE A 39 29.39 -1.78 2.76
C PHE A 39 29.28 -0.39 3.39
N PHE A 40 30.39 0.20 3.81
CA PHE A 40 30.42 1.58 4.33
C PHE A 40 30.02 2.59 3.27
N PHE A 41 30.60 2.52 2.07
CA PHE A 41 30.22 3.40 0.95
C PHE A 41 28.77 3.21 0.51
N LEU A 42 28.29 1.98 0.51
CA LEU A 42 26.89 1.66 0.20
C LEU A 42 25.95 2.22 1.28
N GLY A 43 26.34 2.19 2.55
CA GLY A 43 25.65 2.87 3.64
C GLY A 43 25.61 4.40 3.45
N ILE A 44 26.71 5.02 3.01
CA ILE A 44 26.76 6.46 2.69
C ILE A 44 25.75 6.77 1.58
N PHE A 45 25.74 5.97 0.52
CA PHE A 45 24.78 6.13 -0.58
C PHE A 45 23.32 6.03 -0.09
N ASP A 46 23.04 5.05 0.77
CA ASP A 46 21.71 4.88 1.40
C ASP A 46 21.30 6.07 2.26
N PHE A 47 22.26 6.71 2.93
CA PHE A 47 22.02 7.86 3.78
C PHE A 47 21.68 9.12 2.97
N TYR A 48 22.33 9.32 1.81
CA TYR A 48 22.09 10.51 0.97
C TYR A 48 20.89 10.37 0.03
N GLN A 49 20.46 9.16 -0.31
CA GLN A 49 19.32 9.00 -1.21
C GLN A 49 18.01 9.53 -0.62
N LYS A 50 17.20 10.17 -1.46
CA LYS A 50 15.89 10.73 -1.08
C LYS A 50 14.70 9.82 -1.43
N LYS A 51 14.94 8.71 -2.12
CA LYS A 51 13.88 7.84 -2.68
C LYS A 51 13.12 7.03 -1.62
N SER A 52 13.82 6.51 -0.60
CA SER A 52 13.22 5.65 0.42
C SER A 52 13.56 6.16 1.83
N PRO A 53 12.57 6.64 2.61
CA PRO A 53 12.78 7.06 3.99
C PRO A 53 13.33 5.93 4.88
N VAL A 54 13.01 4.68 4.55
CA VAL A 54 13.46 3.49 5.30
C VAL A 54 14.97 3.30 5.15
N LEU A 55 15.50 3.34 3.93
CA LEU A 55 16.94 3.20 3.66
C LEU A 55 17.74 4.37 4.26
N ARG A 56 17.17 5.58 4.24
CA ARG A 56 17.80 6.75 4.88
C ARG A 56 17.89 6.61 6.40
N ASN A 57 16.89 6.00 7.04
CA ASN A 57 16.85 5.82 8.49
C ASN A 57 17.62 4.58 8.97
N TYR A 58 17.75 3.56 8.11
CA TYR A 58 18.38 2.28 8.40
C TYR A 58 19.26 1.87 7.20
N PRO A 59 20.40 2.55 6.99
CA PRO A 59 21.32 2.22 5.89
C PRO A 59 21.82 0.78 6.04
N ILE A 60 22.03 0.09 4.92
CA ILE A 60 22.41 -1.35 4.84
C ILE A 60 21.30 -2.30 5.34
N ILE A 61 20.85 -2.17 6.59
CA ILE A 61 19.84 -3.05 7.22
C ILE A 61 18.50 -2.94 6.50
N GLY A 62 18.11 -1.75 6.05
CA GLY A 62 16.89 -1.54 5.29
C GLY A 62 16.86 -2.32 3.97
N ARG A 63 18.02 -2.62 3.37
CA ARG A 63 18.08 -3.44 2.14
C ARG A 63 17.73 -4.89 2.40
N LEU A 64 18.11 -5.45 3.54
CA LEU A 64 17.69 -6.78 3.95
C LEU A 64 16.17 -6.89 4.03
N ARG A 65 15.49 -5.86 4.55
CA ARG A 65 14.02 -5.80 4.55
C ARG A 65 13.45 -5.88 3.13
N PHE A 66 14.00 -5.14 2.18
CA PHE A 66 13.53 -5.17 0.78
C PHE A 66 13.79 -6.54 0.14
N LEU A 67 14.96 -7.14 0.36
CA LEU A 67 15.27 -8.49 -0.11
C LEU A 67 14.30 -9.53 0.45
N LEU A 68 14.04 -9.50 1.76
CA LEU A 68 13.07 -10.40 2.38
C LEU A 68 11.65 -10.14 1.90
N GLN A 69 11.31 -8.89 1.60
CA GLN A 69 10.02 -8.54 1.01
C GLN A 69 9.86 -9.10 -0.40
N GLU A 70 10.93 -9.16 -1.19
CA GLU A 70 10.93 -9.75 -2.54
C GLU A 70 10.86 -11.29 -2.54
N ILE A 71 11.43 -11.94 -1.52
CA ILE A 71 11.44 -13.41 -1.36
C ILE A 71 10.15 -13.94 -0.70
N ARG A 72 9.45 -13.07 0.04
CA ARG A 72 8.24 -13.41 0.79
C ARG A 72 7.14 -14.03 -0.08
N PRO A 73 6.79 -13.51 -1.29
CA PRO A 73 5.74 -14.09 -2.12
C PRO A 73 6.03 -15.55 -2.49
N GLN A 74 7.26 -15.85 -2.90
CA GLN A 74 7.68 -17.18 -3.33
C GLN A 74 7.58 -18.16 -2.16
N ILE A 75 8.09 -17.80 -0.98
CA ILE A 75 7.99 -18.66 0.21
C ILE A 75 6.52 -18.95 0.53
N ARG A 76 5.67 -17.94 0.48
CA ARG A 76 4.26 -18.10 0.86
C ARG A 76 3.50 -18.97 -0.14
N GLN A 77 3.74 -18.75 -1.43
CA GLN A 77 3.11 -19.50 -2.51
C GLN A 77 3.41 -21.01 -2.41
N TYR A 78 4.65 -21.38 -2.08
CA TYR A 78 5.04 -22.80 -2.02
C TYR A 78 4.78 -23.48 -0.67
N PHE A 79 4.75 -22.72 0.44
CA PHE A 79 4.72 -23.32 1.78
C PHE A 79 3.48 -23.00 2.62
N ILE A 80 2.68 -21.99 2.28
CA ILE A 80 1.70 -21.40 3.23
C ILE A 80 0.31 -21.13 2.62
N GLU A 81 0.19 -20.79 1.32
CA GLU A 81 -1.01 -20.36 0.57
C GLU A 81 -2.35 -20.35 1.36
N ALA A 82 -2.77 -19.18 1.87
CA ALA A 82 -3.93 -18.47 1.31
C ALA A 82 -3.68 -16.94 1.24
N GLU A 83 -3.91 -16.32 0.07
CA GLU A 83 -3.74 -14.86 -0.17
C GLU A 83 -4.97 -14.02 0.18
N ASP A 84 -6.10 -14.69 0.25
CA ASP A 84 -7.48 -14.22 0.41
C ASP A 84 -7.97 -14.27 1.87
N GLU A 85 -7.18 -14.78 2.81
CA GLU A 85 -7.54 -14.75 4.24
C GLU A 85 -7.87 -13.32 4.71
N GLU A 86 -9.13 -13.11 5.10
CA GLU A 86 -9.64 -11.83 5.59
C GLU A 86 -9.48 -11.68 7.10
N VAL A 87 -8.76 -10.64 7.55
CA VAL A 87 -9.31 -9.58 8.42
C VAL A 87 -8.33 -8.40 8.64
N PRO A 88 -8.76 -7.12 8.52
CA PRO A 88 -9.96 -6.57 7.89
C PRO A 88 -9.81 -6.33 6.36
N TYR A 89 -8.62 -6.55 5.80
CA TYR A 89 -8.34 -6.46 4.36
C TYR A 89 -7.37 -7.57 3.96
N SER A 90 -7.56 -8.14 2.76
CA SER A 90 -6.63 -9.13 2.24
C SER A 90 -5.28 -8.49 1.91
N ARG A 91 -4.22 -9.30 1.90
CA ARG A 91 -2.88 -8.79 1.53
C ARG A 91 -2.83 -8.30 0.09
N GLN A 92 -3.59 -8.94 -0.80
CA GLN A 92 -3.72 -8.52 -2.19
C GLN A 92 -4.32 -7.12 -2.29
N GLN A 93 -5.39 -6.84 -1.54
CA GLN A 93 -5.99 -5.50 -1.46
C GLN A 93 -4.99 -4.47 -0.94
N HIS A 94 -4.27 -4.78 0.13
CA HIS A 94 -3.26 -3.86 0.67
C HIS A 94 -2.11 -3.58 -0.32
N SER A 95 -1.65 -4.60 -1.05
CA SER A 95 -0.62 -4.44 -2.08
C SER A 95 -1.12 -3.57 -3.25
N MET A 96 -2.34 -3.82 -3.71
CA MET A 96 -2.98 -3.03 -4.77
C MET A 96 -3.06 -1.55 -4.40
N VAL A 97 -3.53 -1.22 -3.19
CA VAL A 97 -3.58 0.17 -2.70
C VAL A 97 -2.18 0.77 -2.64
N THR A 98 -1.20 0.01 -2.14
CA THR A 98 0.19 0.45 -2.03
C THR A 98 0.79 0.77 -3.40
N GLU A 99 0.61 -0.08 -4.42
CA GLU A 99 1.16 0.17 -5.76
C GLU A 99 0.42 1.32 -6.47
N ARG A 100 -0.90 1.40 -6.35
CA ARG A 100 -1.68 2.53 -6.87
C ARG A 100 -1.25 3.87 -6.26
N SER A 101 -0.97 3.91 -4.96
CA SER A 101 -0.45 5.12 -4.29
C SER A 101 0.89 5.60 -4.84
N LYS A 102 1.65 4.71 -5.48
CA LYS A 102 2.93 5.03 -6.14
C LYS A 102 2.75 5.33 -7.63
N ALA A 103 1.51 5.52 -8.09
CA ALA A 103 1.15 5.67 -9.51
C ALA A 103 1.65 4.51 -10.39
N LYS A 104 1.72 3.30 -9.82
CA LYS A 104 2.00 2.07 -10.56
C LYS A 104 0.71 1.30 -10.80
N ASP A 105 0.68 0.53 -11.87
CA ASP A 105 -0.44 -0.35 -12.14
C ASP A 105 -0.54 -1.41 -11.03
N GLY A 106 -1.75 -1.55 -10.49
CA GLY A 106 -2.06 -2.51 -9.43
C GLY A 106 -2.77 -3.75 -9.97
N THR A 107 -2.82 -3.93 -11.29
CA THR A 107 -3.41 -5.11 -11.92
C THR A 107 -2.46 -6.31 -11.83
N LEU A 108 -3.02 -7.44 -11.40
CA LEU A 108 -2.35 -8.73 -11.42
C LEU A 108 -2.88 -9.50 -12.64
N PRO A 109 -2.04 -10.00 -13.55
CA PRO A 109 -2.48 -10.53 -14.85
C PRO A 109 -3.07 -11.96 -14.81
N PHE A 110 -3.62 -12.41 -13.69
CA PHE A 110 -4.18 -13.76 -13.55
C PHE A 110 -5.54 -13.72 -12.85
N GLY A 111 -6.35 -14.75 -13.09
CA GLY A 111 -7.80 -14.82 -12.78
C GLY A 111 -8.22 -14.43 -11.36
N THR A 112 -9.54 -14.33 -11.15
CA THR A 112 -10.08 -13.95 -9.84
C THR A 112 -9.79 -15.02 -8.79
N LEU A 113 -9.20 -14.59 -7.67
CA LEU A 113 -9.09 -15.39 -6.45
C LEU A 113 -10.37 -15.31 -5.62
N GLN A 114 -11.25 -14.34 -5.90
CA GLN A 114 -12.52 -14.17 -5.20
C GLN A 114 -13.50 -15.26 -5.62
N GLY A 115 -14.20 -15.86 -4.65
CA GLY A 115 -15.21 -16.86 -4.91
C GLY A 115 -16.39 -16.26 -5.69
N VAL A 116 -16.47 -16.62 -6.97
CA VAL A 116 -17.51 -16.10 -7.89
C VAL A 116 -18.92 -16.55 -7.49
N TYR A 117 -19.01 -17.60 -6.67
CA TYR A 117 -20.26 -18.15 -6.15
C TYR A 117 -20.53 -17.77 -4.68
N ASP A 118 -19.70 -16.93 -4.08
CA ASP A 118 -19.92 -16.47 -2.72
C ASP A 118 -21.12 -15.53 -2.65
N ILE A 119 -21.84 -15.57 -1.53
CA ILE A 119 -23.07 -14.78 -1.32
C ILE A 119 -22.81 -13.27 -1.45
N GLU A 120 -21.59 -12.84 -1.17
CA GLU A 120 -21.16 -11.44 -1.23
C GLU A 120 -20.66 -11.02 -2.62
N HIS A 121 -20.46 -11.97 -3.54
CA HIS A 121 -20.02 -11.68 -4.91
C HIS A 121 -21.21 -11.24 -5.77
N VAL A 122 -21.34 -9.92 -5.94
CA VAL A 122 -22.40 -9.33 -6.77
C VAL A 122 -21.86 -9.06 -8.18
N TRP A 123 -22.55 -9.61 -9.17
CA TRP A 123 -22.30 -9.34 -10.58
C TRP A 123 -23.55 -8.76 -11.23
N ILE A 124 -23.38 -7.71 -12.04
CA ILE A 124 -24.46 -7.08 -12.80
C ILE A 124 -24.23 -7.40 -14.28
N ASN A 125 -25.13 -8.16 -14.87
CA ASN A 125 -25.08 -8.44 -16.30
C ASN A 125 -25.54 -7.23 -17.10
N HIS A 126 -24.79 -6.92 -18.15
CA HIS A 126 -25.22 -5.91 -19.11
C HIS A 126 -26.45 -6.41 -19.88
N SER A 127 -27.51 -5.61 -19.91
CA SER A 127 -28.68 -5.88 -20.76
C SER A 127 -28.38 -5.45 -22.19
N LEU A 128 -28.51 -6.37 -23.15
CA LEU A 128 -28.44 -6.05 -24.58
C LEU A 128 -29.68 -5.28 -25.08
N THR A 129 -30.73 -5.21 -24.28
CA THR A 129 -31.97 -4.49 -24.60
C THR A 129 -32.16 -3.34 -23.62
N PRO A 130 -31.94 -2.08 -24.05
CA PRO A 130 -32.15 -0.94 -23.19
C PRO A 130 -33.65 -0.75 -22.92
N MET A 131 -33.99 -0.54 -21.65
CA MET A 131 -35.35 -0.19 -21.22
C MET A 131 -35.43 1.33 -21.04
N THR A 132 -36.44 1.96 -21.63
CA THR A 132 -36.74 3.38 -21.40
C THR A 132 -37.47 3.53 -20.07
N ILE A 133 -36.93 4.37 -19.19
CA ILE A 133 -37.54 4.68 -17.90
C ILE A 133 -38.44 5.90 -18.09
N GLU A 134 -39.74 5.76 -17.79
CA GLU A 134 -40.71 6.86 -17.89
C GLU A 134 -40.63 7.82 -16.70
N ASN A 135 -40.28 7.31 -15.52
CA ASN A 135 -40.20 8.07 -14.28
C ASN A 135 -38.75 8.21 -13.80
N ASN A 136 -38.25 9.44 -13.82
CA ASN A 136 -36.89 9.77 -13.39
C ASN A 136 -36.78 10.13 -11.90
N ASP A 137 -37.86 9.99 -11.11
CA ASP A 137 -37.86 10.21 -9.66
C ASP A 137 -37.60 8.90 -8.90
N PHE A 138 -36.32 8.62 -8.63
CA PHE A 138 -35.86 7.42 -7.90
C PHE A 138 -35.94 7.57 -6.37
N ARG A 139 -36.91 8.32 -5.84
CA ARG A 139 -37.09 8.49 -4.40
C ARG A 139 -38.09 7.50 -3.83
N ILE A 140 -37.68 6.82 -2.77
CA ILE A 140 -38.50 5.88 -2.02
C ILE A 140 -38.96 6.50 -0.70
N HIS A 141 -40.16 6.14 -0.25
CA HIS A 141 -40.66 6.54 1.05
C HIS A 141 -40.11 5.58 2.12
N VAL A 142 -39.43 6.12 3.13
CA VAL A 142 -38.86 5.37 4.24
C VAL A 142 -39.43 5.91 5.55
N GLY A 143 -39.86 5.03 6.44
CA GLY A 143 -40.49 5.38 7.73
C GLY A 143 -42.01 5.16 7.75
N GLY A 144 -42.60 5.23 8.95
CA GLY A 144 -44.04 5.06 9.18
C GLY A 144 -44.85 6.33 8.93
N GLU A 145 -46.18 6.27 9.01
CA GLU A 145 -47.09 7.39 8.64
C GLU A 145 -46.76 8.75 9.27
N LYS A 146 -46.26 8.78 10.52
CA LYS A 146 -45.97 10.02 11.25
C LYS A 146 -44.52 10.50 11.15
N SER A 147 -43.61 9.68 10.64
CA SER A 147 -42.16 9.97 10.58
C SER A 147 -41.52 9.59 9.24
N GLY A 148 -42.36 9.40 8.22
CA GLY A 148 -41.95 9.04 6.87
C GLY A 148 -41.34 10.20 6.11
N TYR A 149 -40.29 9.91 5.34
CA TYR A 149 -39.67 10.87 4.42
C TYR A 149 -39.27 10.18 3.12
N LYS A 150 -39.17 10.97 2.04
CA LYS A 150 -38.70 10.49 0.74
C LYS A 150 -37.19 10.64 0.64
N ILE A 151 -36.47 9.55 0.34
CA ILE A 151 -35.01 9.54 0.15
C ILE A 151 -34.67 8.96 -1.23
N SER A 152 -33.60 9.45 -1.86
CA SER A 152 -33.10 8.83 -3.10
C SER A 152 -32.54 7.44 -2.81
N ILE A 153 -32.76 6.50 -3.73
CA ILE A 153 -32.16 5.15 -3.68
C ILE A 153 -30.62 5.21 -3.67
N ILE A 154 -30.05 6.26 -4.26
CA ILE A 154 -28.59 6.47 -4.30
C ILE A 154 -28.22 7.68 -3.44
N ASN A 155 -27.24 7.50 -2.57
CA ASN A 155 -26.83 8.51 -1.60
C ASN A 155 -25.33 8.83 -1.75
N ILE A 156 -24.94 10.05 -1.40
CA ILE A 156 -23.53 10.45 -1.33
C ILE A 156 -23.03 10.06 0.06
N SER A 157 -22.07 9.13 0.12
CA SER A 157 -21.41 8.76 1.38
C SER A 157 -20.63 9.94 1.95
N GLY A 158 -20.55 10.05 3.29
CA GLY A 158 -19.77 11.10 3.95
C GLY A 158 -18.28 11.00 3.58
N THR A 159 -17.81 11.88 2.70
CA THR A 159 -16.40 12.00 2.32
C THR A 159 -15.75 13.18 3.03
N SER A 160 -14.56 12.99 3.61
CA SER A 160 -13.84 14.07 4.29
C SER A 160 -13.35 15.13 3.30
N PHE A 161 -13.40 16.40 3.73
CA PHE A 161 -12.83 17.54 2.99
C PHE A 161 -11.31 17.37 2.89
N GLY A 162 -10.85 16.76 1.79
CA GLY A 162 -9.45 16.43 1.56
C GLY A 162 -9.23 15.03 0.97
N ALA A 163 -10.21 14.12 1.07
CA ALA A 163 -10.14 12.81 0.43
C ALA A 163 -10.50 12.87 -1.07
N VAL A 164 -11.28 13.87 -1.48
CA VAL A 164 -11.75 14.07 -2.85
C VAL A 164 -11.47 15.49 -3.34
N SER A 165 -11.28 15.66 -4.65
CA SER A 165 -10.98 16.97 -5.24
C SER A 165 -12.18 17.92 -5.18
N ALA A 166 -11.92 19.22 -5.30
CA ALA A 166 -12.97 20.24 -5.33
C ALA A 166 -13.99 20.02 -6.45
N GLN A 167 -13.55 19.52 -7.61
CA GLN A 167 -14.42 19.22 -8.75
C GLN A 167 -15.40 18.07 -8.45
N VAL A 168 -14.98 17.09 -7.65
CA VAL A 168 -15.84 15.97 -7.22
C VAL A 168 -16.91 16.46 -6.22
N ILE A 169 -16.52 17.34 -5.30
CA ILE A 169 -17.48 17.95 -4.36
C ILE A 169 -18.52 18.78 -5.13
N GLU A 170 -18.09 19.53 -6.13
CA GLU A 170 -18.99 20.31 -6.99
C GLU A 170 -19.95 19.41 -7.78
N SER A 171 -19.47 18.29 -8.33
CA SER A 171 -20.32 17.36 -9.08
C SER A 171 -21.35 16.66 -8.17
N PHE A 172 -20.98 16.30 -6.94
CA PHE A 172 -21.90 15.77 -5.94
C PHE A 172 -22.96 16.79 -5.54
N ASN A 173 -22.58 18.05 -5.31
CA ASN A 173 -23.52 19.12 -4.99
C ASN A 173 -24.48 19.39 -6.16
N LYS A 174 -24.00 19.37 -7.40
CA LYS A 174 -24.85 19.47 -8.60
C LYS A 174 -25.82 18.29 -8.69
N GLY A 175 -25.35 17.06 -8.50
CA GLY A 175 -26.19 15.86 -8.53
C GLY A 175 -27.28 15.87 -7.43
N ALA A 176 -26.95 16.34 -6.24
CA ALA A 176 -27.91 16.53 -5.16
C ALA A 176 -28.92 17.64 -5.46
N PHE A 177 -28.48 18.75 -6.08
CA PHE A 177 -29.38 19.82 -6.53
C PHE A 177 -30.38 19.32 -7.56
N TYR A 178 -29.94 18.50 -8.52
CA TYR A 178 -30.83 17.87 -9.50
C TYR A 178 -31.76 16.80 -8.88
N ARG A 179 -31.60 16.49 -7.59
CA ARG A 179 -32.36 15.50 -6.81
C ARG A 179 -32.07 14.04 -7.16
N TRP A 180 -30.91 13.78 -7.76
CA TRP A 180 -30.47 12.43 -8.11
C TRP A 180 -29.90 11.73 -6.87
N PHE A 181 -29.32 12.51 -5.95
CA PHE A 181 -28.75 12.03 -4.70
C PHE A 181 -29.31 12.80 -3.49
N CYS A 182 -29.29 12.16 -2.32
CA CYS A 182 -29.40 12.89 -1.07
C CYS A 182 -28.03 13.48 -0.72
N SER A 183 -27.95 14.79 -0.42
CA SER A 183 -26.71 15.40 0.09
C SER A 183 -26.74 15.39 1.62
N GLN A 184 -25.63 15.01 2.24
CA GLN A 184 -25.40 15.24 3.67
C GLN A 184 -24.81 16.63 3.97
N TYR A 185 -24.37 17.37 2.96
CA TYR A 185 -23.85 18.72 3.14
C TYR A 185 -25.02 19.69 3.24
N ARG A 186 -25.38 20.05 4.47
CA ARG A 186 -26.29 21.16 4.78
C ARG A 186 -25.55 22.21 5.60
#